data_AF-A0A933GN28-F1
#
_entry.id   AF-A0A933GN28-F1
#
_cell.length_a   1.000
_cell.length_b   1.000
_cell.length_c   1.000
_cell.angle_alpha   90.00
_cell.angle_beta   90.00
_cell.angle_gamma   90.00
#
_symmetry.space_group_name_H-M   'P 1'
#
loop_
_entity.id
_entity.type
_entity.pdbx_description
1 polymer ?
#
loop_
_entity_poly.entity_id
_entity_poly.type
_entity_poly.pdbx_seq_one_letter_code
_entity_poly.pdbx_strand_id
1 'polypeptide(L)'
;MLDSESLQEVWDLSKALRKILVVSIVVTIGALFLAIEVSSEETVPTELMLLVREREVLVFDGVRGTWVAENILSGERVIDRKADGHVAVVVTNYRVLGYSADTNFWASIRLISGEGFISLAVQDNVATVVTGHRALGFSARRGQWIETKLHLK
;
A
#
# COMPACT_ATOMS: atom_id res chain seq x y z
N MET A 1 11.46 -64.30 37.08
CA MET A 1 10.31 -64.51 36.17
C MET A 1 9.42 -63.30 36.38
N LEU A 2 9.51 -62.31 35.48
CA LEU A 2 8.62 -61.13 35.55
C LEU A 2 7.23 -61.60 35.13
N ASP A 3 6.23 -61.32 35.97
CA ASP A 3 4.86 -61.74 35.73
C ASP A 3 4.29 -60.98 34.51
N SER A 4 3.47 -61.67 33.72
CA SER A 4 2.76 -61.13 32.55
C SER A 4 2.01 -59.83 32.84
N GLU A 5 1.51 -59.63 34.06
CA GLU A 5 0.88 -58.39 34.49
C GLU A 5 1.85 -57.20 34.46
N SER A 6 3.10 -57.39 34.89
CA SER A 6 4.14 -56.34 34.88
C SER A 6 4.56 -55.92 33.47
N LEU A 7 4.47 -56.85 32.49
CA LEU A 7 4.77 -56.55 31.09
C LEU A 7 3.63 -55.80 30.40
N GLN A 8 2.39 -56.08 30.80
CA GLN A 8 1.21 -55.38 30.30
C GLN A 8 1.19 -53.91 30.77
N GLU A 9 1.54 -53.67 32.04
CA GLU A 9 1.60 -52.33 32.63
C GLU A 9 2.66 -51.46 31.93
N VAL A 10 3.85 -52.00 31.68
CA VAL A 10 4.91 -51.30 30.92
C VAL A 10 4.49 -50.98 29.49
N TRP A 11 3.77 -51.90 28.84
CA TRP A 11 3.25 -51.70 27.48
C TRP A 11 2.20 -50.59 27.42
N ASP A 12 1.28 -50.54 28.38
CA ASP A 12 0.23 -49.52 28.43
C ASP A 12 0.78 -48.15 28.84
N LEU A 13 1.77 -48.10 29.74
CA LEU A 13 2.51 -46.88 30.06
C LEU A 13 3.22 -46.31 28.83
N SER A 14 3.82 -47.16 27.99
CA SER A 14 4.49 -46.73 26.75
C SER A 14 3.52 -46.13 25.72
N LYS A 15 2.30 -46.66 25.61
CA LYS A 15 1.25 -46.12 24.72
C LYS A 15 0.69 -44.81 25.26
N ALA A 16 0.47 -44.72 26.58
CA ALA A 16 0.01 -43.50 27.23
C ALA A 16 1.02 -42.36 27.05
N LEU A 17 2.31 -42.63 27.29
CA LEU A 17 3.41 -41.69 27.08
C LEU A 17 3.49 -41.21 25.62
N ARG A 18 3.36 -42.12 24.63
CA ARG A 18 3.35 -41.75 23.20
C ARG A 18 2.17 -40.86 22.83
N LYS A 19 0.97 -41.13 23.35
CA LYS A 19 -0.23 -40.30 23.10
C LYS A 19 -0.09 -38.90 23.70
N ILE A 20 0.42 -38.80 24.93
CA ILE A 20 0.66 -37.52 25.61
C ILE A 20 1.69 -36.69 24.84
N LEU A 21 2.78 -37.32 24.36
CA LEU A 21 3.83 -36.63 23.61
C LEU A 21 3.30 -36.08 22.27
N VAL A 22 2.49 -36.85 21.54
CA VAL A 22 1.89 -36.41 20.27
C VAL A 22 0.90 -35.26 20.48
N VAL A 23 0.04 -35.33 21.50
CA VAL A 23 -0.90 -34.25 21.82
C VAL A 23 -0.14 -32.99 22.22
N SER A 24 0.91 -33.11 23.03
CA SER A 24 1.75 -31.97 23.42
C SER A 24 2.36 -31.28 22.19
N ILE A 25 2.92 -32.04 21.24
CA ILE A 25 3.53 -31.49 20.02
C ILE A 25 2.49 -30.77 19.14
N VAL A 26 1.30 -31.34 18.98
CA VAL A 26 0.22 -30.72 18.19
C VAL A 26 -0.26 -29.42 18.86
N VAL A 27 -0.36 -29.38 20.18
CA VAL A 27 -0.73 -28.18 20.93
C VAL A 27 0.33 -27.09 20.82
N THR A 28 1.63 -27.41 20.92
CA THR A 28 2.69 -26.41 20.74
C THR A 28 2.79 -25.89 19.31
N ILE A 29 2.62 -26.76 18.30
CA ILE A 29 2.64 -26.33 16.89
C ILE A 29 1.42 -25.45 16.58
N GLY A 30 0.23 -25.81 17.08
CA GLY A 30 -0.97 -24.99 16.92
C GLY A 30 -0.89 -23.63 17.61
N ALA A 31 -0.32 -23.58 18.83
CA ALA A 31 -0.08 -22.34 19.54
C ALA A 31 0.98 -21.45 18.85
N LEU A 32 2.01 -22.06 18.26
CA LEU A 32 3.03 -21.35 17.49
C LEU A 32 2.47 -20.78 16.18
N PHE A 33 1.50 -21.46 15.55
CA PHE A 33 0.83 -20.99 14.34
C PHE A 33 -0.12 -19.81 14.59
N LEU A 34 -0.77 -19.75 15.76
CA LEU A 34 -1.67 -18.64 16.14
C LEU A 34 -0.93 -17.34 16.49
N ALA A 35 0.36 -17.41 16.86
CA ALA A 35 1.18 -16.23 17.15
C ALA A 35 1.83 -15.62 15.90
N ILE A 36 1.77 -16.30 14.76
CA ILE A 36 2.27 -15.80 13.48
C ILE A 36 1.15 -15.00 12.80
N GLU A 37 0.81 -13.85 13.39
CA GLU A 37 0.25 -12.75 12.61
C GLU A 37 1.42 -12.04 11.93
N VAL A 38 1.88 -12.61 10.80
CA VAL A 38 2.85 -11.95 9.93
C VAL A 38 2.11 -10.82 9.20
N SER A 39 1.99 -9.70 9.88
CA SER A 39 1.75 -8.40 9.26
C SER A 39 3.10 -7.80 8.90
N SER A 40 3.69 -8.24 7.79
CA SER A 40 4.78 -7.50 7.16
C SER A 40 4.18 -6.35 6.37
N GLU A 41 3.81 -5.27 7.06
CA GLU A 41 3.68 -3.97 6.41
C GLU A 41 5.11 -3.47 6.18
N GLU A 42 5.77 -4.02 5.16
CA GLU A 42 7.05 -3.51 4.69
C GLU A 42 6.77 -2.10 4.20
N THR A 43 7.01 -1.11 5.07
CA THR A 43 6.94 0.29 4.71
C THR A 43 8.10 0.53 3.77
N VAL A 44 7.89 0.29 2.47
CA VAL A 44 8.84 0.65 1.43
C VAL A 44 9.12 2.14 1.66
N PRO A 45 10.37 2.54 1.93
CA PRO A 45 10.67 3.93 2.20
C PRO A 45 10.20 4.74 0.98
N THR A 46 9.34 5.72 1.21
CA THR A 46 8.88 6.60 0.15
C THR A 46 10.11 7.26 -0.49
N GLU A 47 10.34 6.97 -1.77
CA GLU A 47 11.52 7.48 -2.49
C GLU A 47 11.33 8.93 -2.94
N LEU A 48 10.14 9.48 -2.73
CA LEU A 48 9.75 10.82 -3.11
C LEU A 48 9.42 11.69 -1.89
N MET A 49 9.99 12.90 -1.82
CA MET A 49 9.49 13.93 -0.90
C MET A 49 8.71 15.00 -1.67
N LEU A 50 7.46 15.21 -1.28
CA LEU A 50 6.58 16.20 -1.90
C LEU A 50 6.46 17.45 -1.03
N LEU A 51 6.86 18.60 -1.59
CA LEU A 51 6.75 19.93 -0.99
C LEU A 51 5.80 20.79 -1.82
N VAL A 52 4.87 21.48 -1.15
CA VAL A 52 3.91 22.38 -1.81
C VAL A 52 4.16 23.80 -1.34
N ARG A 53 4.24 24.72 -2.31
CA ARG A 53 4.33 26.17 -2.12
C ARG A 53 3.15 26.84 -2.82
N GLU A 54 3.03 28.16 -2.65
CA GLU A 54 1.90 28.93 -3.22
C GLU A 54 1.81 28.85 -4.75
N ARG A 55 2.95 28.76 -5.44
CA ARG A 55 3.02 28.86 -6.92
C ARG A 55 3.71 27.67 -7.59
N GLU A 56 4.14 26.68 -6.82
CA GLU A 56 4.84 25.52 -7.33
C GLU A 56 4.65 24.33 -6.39
N VAL A 57 4.74 23.14 -6.96
CA VAL A 57 4.92 21.89 -6.24
C VAL A 57 6.27 21.29 -6.64
N LEU A 58 6.97 20.77 -5.65
CA LEU A 58 8.32 20.28 -5.77
C LEU A 58 8.34 18.82 -5.33
N VAL A 59 8.93 17.95 -6.14
CA VAL A 59 9.26 16.59 -5.75
C VAL A 59 10.77 16.45 -5.70
N PHE A 60 11.29 15.97 -4.58
CA PHE A 60 12.63 15.40 -4.54
C PHE A 60 12.53 13.93 -4.92
N ASP A 61 13.12 13.57 -6.06
CA ASP A 61 13.29 12.19 -6.51
C ASP A 61 14.55 11.62 -5.88
N GLY A 62 14.38 10.76 -4.88
CA GLY A 62 15.46 10.10 -4.14
C GLY A 62 16.26 9.10 -4.99
N VAL A 63 15.67 8.52 -6.04
CA VAL A 63 16.35 7.61 -6.97
C VAL A 63 17.39 8.37 -7.78
N ARG A 64 17.05 9.58 -8.22
CA ARG A 64 17.92 10.42 -9.06
C ARG A 64 18.69 11.48 -8.29
N GLY A 65 18.29 11.78 -7.06
CA GLY A 65 18.85 12.89 -6.28
C GLY A 65 18.51 14.27 -6.86
N THR A 66 17.33 14.43 -7.49
CA THR A 66 16.95 15.66 -8.18
C THR A 66 15.68 16.28 -7.64
N TRP A 67 15.62 17.61 -7.64
CA TRP A 67 14.37 18.35 -7.44
C TRP A 67 13.69 18.61 -8.79
N VAL A 68 12.39 18.32 -8.85
CA VAL A 68 11.55 18.56 -10.02
C VAL A 68 10.36 19.40 -9.61
N ALA A 69 10.16 20.54 -10.28
CA ALA A 69 9.07 21.47 -9.99
C ALA A 69 7.97 21.38 -11.05
N GLU A 70 6.72 21.62 -10.64
CA GLU A 70 5.58 21.91 -11.50
C GLU A 70 4.87 23.16 -10.99
N ASN A 71 4.49 24.05 -11.89
CA ASN A 71 3.86 25.32 -11.52
C ASN A 71 2.41 25.12 -11.07
N ILE A 72 2.01 25.88 -10.05
CA ILE A 72 0.60 26.08 -9.69
C ILE A 72 0.14 27.39 -10.32
N LEU A 73 -0.92 27.31 -11.14
CA LEU A 73 -1.43 28.46 -11.89
C LEU A 73 -2.06 29.51 -10.96
N SER A 74 -2.21 30.73 -11.45
CA SER A 74 -2.92 31.77 -10.70
C SER A 74 -4.37 31.36 -10.45
N GLY A 75 -4.82 31.39 -9.19
CA GLY A 75 -6.16 30.96 -8.78
C GLY A 75 -6.33 29.44 -8.65
N GLU A 76 -5.32 28.65 -9.03
CA GLU A 76 -5.24 27.23 -8.72
C GLU A 76 -4.85 27.05 -7.25
N ARG A 77 -5.50 26.12 -6.56
CA ARG A 77 -5.30 25.82 -5.14
C ARG A 77 -5.20 24.31 -4.95
N VAL A 78 -4.21 23.88 -4.18
CA VAL A 78 -4.06 22.48 -3.80
C VAL A 78 -5.17 22.09 -2.82
N ILE A 79 -5.87 21.01 -3.14
CA ILE A 79 -6.95 20.41 -2.34
C ILE A 79 -6.38 19.28 -1.48
N ASP A 80 -5.60 18.39 -2.10
CA ASP A 80 -5.01 17.24 -1.43
C ASP A 80 -3.69 16.84 -2.12
N ARG A 81 -2.85 16.10 -1.40
CA ARG A 81 -1.56 15.64 -1.90
C ARG A 81 -1.10 14.38 -1.19
N LYS A 82 -0.45 13.48 -1.93
CA LYS A 82 0.18 12.30 -1.35
C LYS A 82 1.35 11.86 -2.22
N ALA A 83 2.39 11.35 -1.59
CA ALA A 83 3.48 10.66 -2.25
C ALA A 83 3.69 9.32 -1.57
N ASP A 84 3.90 8.29 -2.37
CA ASP A 84 4.28 6.95 -1.91
C ASP A 84 5.00 6.22 -3.05
N GLY A 85 6.00 5.40 -2.70
CA GLY A 85 6.89 4.75 -3.66
C GLY A 85 7.39 5.69 -4.75
N HIS A 86 6.97 5.42 -5.99
CA HIS A 86 7.43 6.08 -7.21
C HIS A 86 6.40 7.09 -7.76
N VAL A 87 5.35 7.38 -6.99
CA VAL A 87 4.27 8.29 -7.39
C VAL A 87 4.11 9.43 -6.39
N ALA A 88 4.02 10.66 -6.90
CA ALA A 88 3.48 11.78 -6.14
C ALA A 88 2.27 12.37 -6.88
N VAL A 89 1.18 12.61 -6.15
CA VAL A 89 -0.05 13.20 -6.69
C VAL A 89 -0.36 14.47 -5.94
N VAL A 90 -0.75 15.50 -6.69
CA VAL A 90 -1.31 16.74 -6.18
C VAL A 90 -2.66 16.95 -6.84
N VAL A 91 -3.71 17.01 -6.05
CA VAL A 91 -5.05 17.36 -6.51
C VAL A 91 -5.23 18.86 -6.31
N THR A 92 -5.63 19.58 -7.35
CA THR A 92 -6.01 20.99 -7.26
C THR A 92 -7.47 21.19 -7.63
N ASN A 93 -7.98 22.41 -7.45
CA ASN A 93 -9.31 22.80 -7.93
C ASN A 93 -9.41 22.92 -9.47
N TYR A 94 -8.33 22.69 -10.21
CA TYR A 94 -8.29 22.82 -11.67
C TYR A 94 -7.87 21.53 -12.38
N ARG A 95 -6.93 20.79 -11.80
CA ARG A 95 -6.35 19.58 -12.40
C ARG A 95 -5.80 18.65 -11.33
N VAL A 96 -5.55 17.42 -11.74
CA VAL A 96 -4.76 16.47 -10.97
C VAL A 96 -3.39 16.35 -11.61
N LEU A 97 -2.34 16.55 -10.81
CA LEU A 97 -0.95 16.39 -11.18
C LEU A 97 -0.45 15.04 -10.67
N GLY A 98 0.27 14.30 -11.50
CA GLY A 98 0.93 13.04 -11.15
C GLY A 98 2.38 13.07 -11.60
N TYR A 99 3.30 13.03 -10.65
CA TYR A 99 4.72 12.82 -10.92
C TYR A 99 5.03 11.32 -10.91
N SER A 100 5.78 10.89 -11.91
CA SER A 100 6.34 9.54 -11.99
C SER A 100 7.85 9.62 -11.79
N ALA A 101 8.36 8.89 -10.79
CA ALA A 101 9.79 8.65 -10.66
C ALA A 101 10.30 7.84 -11.87
N ASP A 102 9.57 6.83 -12.35
CA ASP A 102 10.05 5.98 -13.46
C ASP A 102 10.33 6.79 -14.74
N THR A 103 9.43 7.70 -15.10
CA THR A 103 9.56 8.52 -16.30
C THR A 103 10.16 9.91 -16.04
N ASN A 104 10.41 10.26 -14.77
CA ASN A 104 10.89 11.57 -14.33
C ASN A 104 10.10 12.75 -14.92
N PHE A 105 8.77 12.67 -14.89
CA PHE A 105 7.91 13.65 -15.55
C PHE A 105 6.59 13.87 -14.82
N TRP A 106 6.09 15.11 -14.89
CA TRP A 106 4.76 15.51 -14.40
C TRP A 106 3.71 15.35 -15.49
N ALA A 107 2.78 14.44 -15.30
CA ALA A 107 1.56 14.37 -16.10
C ALA A 107 0.43 15.13 -15.41
N SER A 108 -0.51 15.67 -16.19
CA SER A 108 -1.70 16.30 -15.63
C SER A 108 -2.96 15.94 -16.39
N ILE A 109 -4.08 15.93 -15.68
CA ILE A 109 -5.41 15.80 -16.25
C ILE A 109 -6.34 16.86 -15.65
N ARG A 110 -7.04 17.61 -16.51
CA ARG A 110 -7.94 18.69 -16.08
C ARG A 110 -9.20 18.12 -15.44
N LEU A 111 -9.65 18.74 -14.36
CA LEU A 111 -10.98 18.51 -13.80
C LEU A 111 -12.05 19.22 -14.65
N ILE A 112 -13.23 18.63 -14.71
CA ILE A 112 -14.42 19.17 -15.35
C ILE A 112 -14.98 20.28 -14.44
N SER A 113 -15.61 21.29 -15.02
CA SER A 113 -16.24 22.35 -14.23
C SER A 113 -17.29 21.77 -13.27
N GLY A 114 -17.17 22.09 -11.98
CA GLY A 114 -18.05 21.55 -10.93
C GLY A 114 -17.72 20.11 -10.49
N GLU A 115 -16.69 19.47 -11.04
CA GLU A 115 -16.23 18.15 -10.61
C GLU A 115 -15.59 18.24 -9.22
N GLY A 116 -16.30 17.72 -8.21
CA GLY A 116 -15.82 17.67 -6.84
C GLY A 116 -14.81 16.54 -6.62
N PHE A 117 -13.73 16.83 -5.90
CA PHE A 117 -12.82 15.82 -5.36
C PHE A 117 -13.51 15.00 -4.27
N ILE A 118 -13.34 13.68 -4.28
CA ILE A 118 -13.88 12.76 -3.27
C ILE A 118 -12.76 12.11 -2.46
N SER A 119 -11.77 11.50 -3.12
CA SER A 119 -10.69 10.81 -2.41
C SER A 119 -9.43 10.66 -3.25
N LEU A 120 -8.28 10.62 -2.57
CA LEU A 120 -6.97 10.33 -3.13
C LEU A 120 -6.38 9.09 -2.44
N ALA A 121 -5.95 8.11 -3.24
CA ALA A 121 -5.15 6.99 -2.78
C ALA A 121 -3.87 6.92 -3.62
N VAL A 122 -2.73 6.72 -2.97
CA VAL A 122 -1.44 6.44 -3.59
C VAL A 122 -0.87 5.23 -2.88
N GLN A 123 -0.39 4.28 -3.68
CA GLN A 123 0.24 3.06 -3.22
C GLN A 123 1.35 2.69 -4.20
N ASP A 124 2.60 2.77 -3.74
CA ASP A 124 3.80 2.38 -4.47
C ASP A 124 3.90 2.98 -5.90
N ASN A 125 3.48 2.23 -6.92
CA ASN A 125 3.61 2.58 -8.33
C ASN A 125 2.32 3.11 -8.99
N VAL A 126 1.24 3.24 -8.21
CA VAL A 126 -0.08 3.66 -8.72
C VAL A 126 -0.75 4.67 -7.81
N ALA A 127 -1.61 5.50 -8.41
CA ALA A 127 -2.52 6.34 -7.66
C ALA A 127 -3.93 6.28 -8.26
N THR A 128 -4.92 6.52 -7.40
CA THR A 128 -6.31 6.70 -7.79
C THR A 128 -6.84 8.00 -7.21
N VAL A 129 -7.48 8.80 -8.05
CA VAL A 129 -8.28 9.95 -7.62
C VAL A 129 -9.72 9.69 -8.00
N VAL A 130 -10.61 9.74 -7.02
CA VAL A 130 -12.05 9.63 -7.23
C VAL A 130 -12.65 11.02 -7.17
N THR A 131 -13.52 11.32 -8.14
CA THR A 131 -14.28 12.56 -8.22
C THR A 131 -15.77 12.26 -8.31
N GLY A 132 -16.60 13.31 -8.27
CA GLY A 132 -18.05 13.19 -8.48
C GLY A 132 -18.47 12.65 -9.85
N HIS A 133 -17.56 12.55 -10.84
CA HIS A 133 -17.89 12.15 -12.21
C HIS A 133 -17.16 10.88 -12.67
N ARG A 134 -15.94 10.65 -12.17
CA ARG A 134 -15.02 9.63 -12.70
C ARG A 134 -13.99 9.21 -11.67
N ALA A 135 -13.38 8.06 -11.92
CA ALA A 135 -12.14 7.65 -11.29
C ALA A 135 -10.98 7.89 -12.26
N LEU A 136 -9.88 8.38 -11.72
CA LEU A 136 -8.63 8.66 -12.44
C LEU A 136 -7.56 7.73 -11.88
N GLY A 137 -6.95 6.91 -12.73
CA GLY A 137 -5.81 6.07 -12.38
C GLY A 137 -4.52 6.66 -12.95
N PHE A 138 -3.46 6.69 -12.14
CA PHE A 138 -2.11 7.05 -12.57
C PHE A 138 -1.17 5.88 -12.37
N SER A 139 -0.23 5.71 -13.31
CA SER A 139 0.82 4.69 -13.24
C SER A 139 2.19 5.34 -13.37
N ALA A 140 3.07 5.14 -12.39
CA ALA A 140 4.48 5.58 -12.47
C ALA A 140 5.12 5.03 -13.74
N ARG A 141 5.05 3.71 -13.96
CA ARG A 141 5.64 3.03 -15.12
C ARG A 141 5.28 3.63 -16.47
N ARG A 142 4.06 4.17 -16.62
CA ARG A 142 3.61 4.78 -17.88
C ARG A 142 3.71 6.31 -17.88
N GLY A 143 3.77 6.95 -16.71
CA GLY A 143 3.71 8.41 -16.58
C GLY A 143 2.41 8.99 -17.12
N GLN A 144 1.29 8.27 -17.02
CA GLN A 144 0.03 8.61 -17.69
C GLN A 144 -1.18 8.47 -16.77
N TRP A 145 -2.16 9.35 -16.99
CA TRP A 145 -3.50 9.29 -16.43
C TRP A 145 -4.43 8.49 -17.35
N ILE A 146 -5.28 7.66 -16.76
CA ILE A 146 -6.39 6.96 -17.43
C ILE A 146 -7.65 7.26 -16.63
N GLU A 147 -8.77 7.47 -17.33
CA GLU A 147 -10.05 7.78 -16.69
C GLU A 147 -11.11 6.72 -16.97
N THR A 148 -12.04 6.57 -16.03
CA THR A 148 -13.27 5.82 -16.22
C THR A 148 -14.44 6.52 -15.54
N LYS A 149 -15.61 6.54 -16.17
CA LYS A 149 -16.81 7.16 -15.60
C LYS A 149 -17.33 6.32 -14.45
N LEU A 150 -17.73 6.97 -13.36
CA LEU A 150 -18.41 6.30 -12.26
C LEU A 150 -19.91 6.45 -12.42
N HIS A 151 -20.63 5.32 -12.47
CA HIS A 151 -22.08 5.31 -12.38
C HIS A 151 -22.48 5.22 -10.92
N LEU A 152 -22.47 6.35 -10.23
CA LEU A 152 -23.00 6.44 -8.86
C LEU A 152 -24.54 6.45 -8.97
N LYS A 153 -25.19 5.45 -8.37
CA LYS A 153 -26.66 5.32 -8.30
C LYS A 153 -27.23 6.14 -7.16
#